data_AF-A0A2V2FD39-F1
#
_entry.id   AF-A0A2V2FD39-F1
#
_cell.length_a   1.000
_cell.length_b   1.000
_cell.length_c   1.000
_cell.angle_alpha   90.00
_cell.angle_beta   90.00
_cell.angle_gamma   90.00
#
_symmetry.space_group_name_H-M   'P 1'
#
loop_
_entity.id
_entity.type
_entity.pdbx_description
1 polymer ?
#
loop_
_entity_poly.entity_id
_entity_poly.type
_entity_poly.pdbx_seq_one_letter_code
_entity_poly.pdbx_strand_id
1 'polypeptide(L)'
;MKKTIAFLLALALAAALCACKKRPAETSDSTPSGTVVTEPTAPATSDTSATTEVPAVRDYDIVQRTEKSAALDAAYGILALGDAKTDAALEAYADEMFASYVPNASSLADEGGSATYAAQLAEIYTDEKLVSASFVGIYTITNEDGRETRGEVYYTVNVDRASGRLLSGGDIVTDFDALAAALTGGSFKPGALRADDLAQYRPEYDMYPYFRFDKENFYVGINFPGVTETNAEYAISRADAADFLAEAYR
;
A
#
# COMPACT_ATOMS: atom_id res chain seq x y z
N MET A 1 41.35 -1.58 -22.63
CA MET A 1 40.74 -2.66 -23.44
C MET A 1 39.27 -2.76 -23.07
N LYS A 2 38.39 -2.52 -24.04
CA LYS A 2 36.92 -2.54 -23.90
C LYS A 2 36.42 -3.99 -23.93
N LYS A 3 35.51 -4.38 -23.03
CA LYS A 3 34.67 -5.58 -23.21
C LYS A 3 33.22 -5.24 -22.88
N THR A 4 32.47 -5.07 -23.95
CA THR A 4 31.02 -4.99 -24.07
C THR A 4 30.36 -6.33 -23.76
N ILE A 5 29.30 -6.34 -22.95
CA ILE A 5 28.32 -7.43 -22.92
C ILE A 5 26.95 -6.80 -23.14
N ALA A 6 26.45 -6.97 -24.36
CA ALA A 6 25.06 -6.82 -24.72
C ALA A 6 24.53 -8.25 -24.91
N PHE A 7 23.42 -8.59 -24.25
CA PHE A 7 22.66 -9.78 -24.64
C PHE A 7 21.20 -9.39 -24.91
N LEU A 8 20.73 -9.91 -26.03
CA LEU A 8 19.64 -9.43 -26.84
C LEU A 8 18.26 -9.88 -26.35
N LEU A 9 17.34 -8.94 -26.50
CA LEU A 9 15.89 -9.06 -26.56
C LEU A 9 15.45 -9.71 -27.91
N ALA A 10 14.57 -10.72 -27.89
CA ALA A 10 13.69 -11.21 -28.98
C ALA A 10 13.20 -12.65 -28.67
N LEU A 11 11.97 -13.14 -28.94
CA LEU A 11 10.70 -12.58 -29.40
C LEU A 11 9.62 -13.71 -29.31
N ALA A 12 8.39 -13.33 -28.97
CA ALA A 12 7.08 -13.82 -29.48
C ALA A 12 6.54 -15.25 -29.25
N LEU A 13 5.41 -15.29 -28.54
CA LEU A 13 4.03 -15.56 -29.04
C LEU A 13 3.73 -16.87 -29.79
N ALA A 14 2.95 -17.77 -29.17
CA ALA A 14 1.76 -18.43 -29.76
C ALA A 14 1.22 -19.58 -28.87
N ALA A 15 0.00 -19.41 -28.34
CA ALA A 15 -1.01 -20.49 -28.24
C ALA A 15 -2.34 -19.91 -27.71
N ALA A 16 -3.13 -19.35 -28.64
CA ALA A 16 -4.58 -19.28 -28.49
C ALA A 16 -5.20 -20.32 -29.44
N LEU A 17 -6.35 -20.87 -29.04
CA LEU A 17 -7.31 -21.74 -29.74
C LEU A 17 -7.36 -23.19 -29.23
N CYS A 18 -8.39 -23.46 -28.43
CA CYS A 18 -9.27 -24.60 -28.70
C CYS A 18 -10.67 -24.32 -28.13
N ALA A 19 -11.57 -23.85 -28.99
CA ALA A 19 -13.01 -23.90 -28.79
C ALA A 19 -13.55 -25.11 -29.57
N CYS A 20 -14.38 -25.97 -28.95
CA CYS A 20 -15.74 -26.29 -29.43
C CYS A 20 -16.37 -27.53 -28.77
N LYS A 21 -17.61 -27.29 -28.29
CA LYS A 21 -18.83 -28.12 -28.37
C LYS A 21 -18.88 -29.51 -27.71
N LYS A 22 -19.87 -29.66 -26.82
CA LYS A 22 -21.12 -30.43 -27.11
C LYS A 22 -22.22 -30.22 -26.05
N ARG A 23 -23.43 -29.92 -26.51
CA ARG A 23 -24.74 -30.27 -25.91
C ARG A 23 -25.41 -31.22 -26.92
N PRO A 24 -26.17 -32.26 -26.50
CA PRO A 24 -27.65 -32.19 -26.38
C PRO A 24 -28.15 -33.10 -25.21
N ALA A 25 -29.42 -33.31 -24.86
CA ALA A 25 -30.72 -33.22 -25.53
C ALA A 25 -31.88 -33.10 -24.49
N GLU A 26 -33.07 -32.74 -24.98
CA GLU A 26 -34.37 -32.61 -24.30
C GLU A 26 -35.21 -33.91 -24.27
N THR A 27 -36.38 -33.82 -23.62
CA THR A 27 -37.64 -34.61 -23.68
C THR A 27 -37.78 -35.72 -22.62
N SER A 28 -38.91 -35.96 -21.94
CA SER A 28 -40.34 -35.77 -22.28
C SER A 28 -41.28 -35.57 -21.07
N ASP A 29 -42.39 -34.90 -21.37
CA ASP A 29 -43.77 -34.94 -20.86
C ASP A 29 -44.19 -35.88 -19.71
N SER A 30 -45.06 -35.37 -18.83
CA SER A 30 -46.50 -35.75 -18.74
C SER A 30 -47.13 -35.30 -17.41
N THR A 31 -48.26 -34.57 -17.48
CA THR A 31 -49.31 -34.44 -16.44
C THR A 31 -50.59 -35.04 -17.07
N PRO A 32 -51.67 -35.49 -16.38
CA PRO A 32 -52.21 -34.97 -15.11
C PRO A 32 -52.96 -35.97 -14.18
N SER A 33 -53.39 -35.50 -12.98
CA SER A 33 -54.78 -35.59 -12.46
C SER A 33 -54.88 -35.50 -10.92
N GLY A 34 -55.83 -34.68 -10.41
CA GLY A 34 -56.83 -35.16 -9.43
C GLY A 34 -56.70 -34.81 -7.93
N THR A 35 -57.18 -33.61 -7.56
CA THR A 35 -58.15 -33.32 -6.46
C THR A 35 -57.78 -33.48 -4.97
N VAL A 36 -57.65 -32.30 -4.30
CA VAL A 36 -58.16 -31.82 -2.98
C VAL A 36 -58.03 -32.73 -1.74
N VAL A 37 -57.40 -32.21 -0.65
CA VAL A 37 -57.93 -32.16 0.74
C VAL A 37 -57.06 -31.23 1.63
N THR A 38 -57.73 -30.17 2.12
CA THR A 38 -57.56 -29.33 3.34
C THR A 38 -56.20 -28.95 3.92
N GLU A 39 -56.01 -27.62 4.02
CA GLU A 39 -55.09 -26.90 4.92
C GLU A 39 -55.46 -27.09 6.41
N PRO A 40 -54.48 -27.02 7.31
CA PRO A 40 -54.60 -25.99 8.36
C PRO A 40 -53.33 -25.15 8.52
N THR A 41 -53.59 -23.86 8.73
CA THR A 41 -52.73 -22.71 8.96
C THR A 41 -51.50 -22.97 9.83
N ALA A 42 -50.33 -22.50 9.36
CA ALA A 42 -49.15 -22.22 10.16
C ALA A 42 -48.69 -20.76 9.88
N PRO A 43 -48.10 -20.07 10.86
CA PRO A 43 -48.07 -18.60 10.91
C PRO A 43 -47.14 -17.98 9.86
N ALA A 44 -47.51 -16.77 9.44
CA ALA A 44 -46.74 -15.91 8.55
C ALA A 44 -45.27 -15.83 8.99
N THR A 45 -44.40 -16.44 8.21
CA THR A 45 -42.96 -16.21 8.28
C THR A 45 -42.73 -14.81 7.77
N SER A 46 -42.26 -13.93 8.65
CA SER A 46 -41.84 -12.59 8.28
C SER A 46 -40.73 -12.71 7.25
N ASP A 47 -40.98 -12.21 6.03
CA ASP A 47 -39.96 -11.95 5.02
C ASP A 47 -39.00 -10.91 5.59
N THR A 48 -37.99 -11.40 6.32
CA THR A 48 -36.79 -10.63 6.58
C THR A 48 -36.12 -10.51 5.23
N SER A 49 -36.37 -9.39 4.55
CA SER A 49 -35.61 -8.99 3.38
C SER A 49 -34.15 -8.95 3.83
N ALA A 50 -33.40 -10.00 3.49
CA ALA A 50 -31.96 -10.00 3.61
C ALA A 50 -31.47 -8.94 2.63
N THR A 51 -31.24 -7.73 3.14
CA THR A 51 -30.44 -6.73 2.45
C THR A 51 -29.10 -7.41 2.22
N THR A 52 -28.90 -7.91 1.01
CA THR A 52 -27.59 -8.39 0.59
C THR A 52 -26.78 -7.11 0.48
N GLU A 53 -26.03 -6.77 1.53
CA GLU A 53 -24.97 -5.78 1.43
C GLU A 53 -24.02 -6.30 0.36
N VAL A 54 -24.19 -5.79 -0.87
CA VAL A 54 -23.18 -5.93 -1.91
C VAL A 54 -21.93 -5.31 -1.29
N PRO A 55 -20.85 -6.09 -1.05
CA PRO A 55 -19.62 -5.52 -0.56
C PRO A 55 -19.26 -4.40 -1.51
N ALA A 56 -19.07 -3.18 -1.01
CA ALA A 56 -18.55 -2.10 -1.83
C ALA A 56 -17.31 -2.64 -2.54
N VAL A 57 -17.35 -2.67 -3.87
CA VAL A 57 -16.22 -3.13 -4.68
C VAL A 57 -15.09 -2.18 -4.34
N ARG A 58 -14.11 -2.66 -3.57
CA ARG A 58 -12.91 -1.90 -3.30
C ARG A 58 -12.16 -1.80 -4.61
N ASP A 59 -11.74 -0.59 -4.96
CA ASP A 59 -10.93 -0.30 -6.13
C ASP A 59 -9.44 -0.61 -5.91
N TYR A 60 -9.14 -1.36 -4.87
CA TYR A 60 -7.81 -1.83 -4.51
C TYR A 60 -7.87 -3.19 -3.81
N ASP A 61 -6.74 -3.89 -3.82
CA ASP A 61 -6.47 -5.07 -3.01
C ASP A 61 -5.13 -4.88 -2.28
N ILE A 62 -4.88 -5.71 -1.25
CA ILE A 62 -3.59 -5.79 -0.56
C ILE A 62 -3.01 -7.17 -0.78
N VAL A 63 -2.00 -7.25 -1.64
CA VAL A 63 -1.27 -8.48 -1.91
C VAL A 63 -0.24 -8.67 -0.81
N GLN A 64 -0.29 -9.81 -0.12
CA GLN A 64 0.71 -10.14 0.89
C GLN A 64 1.94 -10.78 0.23
N ARG A 65 3.11 -10.20 0.48
CA ARG A 65 4.41 -10.79 0.19
C ARG A 65 4.98 -11.43 1.45
N THR A 66 5.60 -12.60 1.28
CA THR A 66 6.32 -13.29 2.36
C THR A 66 7.69 -13.73 1.85
N GLU A 67 8.71 -13.54 2.67
CA GLU A 67 10.06 -14.03 2.42
C GLU A 67 10.54 -14.79 3.65
N LYS A 68 10.93 -16.05 3.47
CA LYS A 68 11.31 -16.93 4.57
C LYS A 68 12.60 -17.69 4.26
N SER A 69 13.58 -17.54 5.15
CA SER A 69 14.85 -18.27 5.14
C SER A 69 15.29 -18.58 6.57
N ALA A 70 16.48 -19.15 6.76
CA ALA A 70 17.05 -19.35 8.10
C ALA A 70 17.38 -18.03 8.81
N ALA A 71 17.72 -16.98 8.05
CA ALA A 71 18.13 -15.68 8.57
C ALA A 71 17.05 -14.59 8.41
N LEU A 72 15.90 -14.89 7.80
CA LEU A 72 14.86 -13.90 7.50
C LEU A 72 13.45 -14.48 7.66
N ASP A 73 12.59 -13.77 8.38
CA ASP A 73 11.13 -13.99 8.38
C ASP A 73 10.42 -12.66 8.13
N ALA A 74 10.00 -12.43 6.89
CA ALA A 74 9.36 -11.18 6.47
C ALA A 74 7.96 -11.42 5.91
N ALA A 75 7.02 -10.54 6.27
CA ALA A 75 5.67 -10.51 5.73
C ALA A 75 5.18 -9.06 5.58
N TYR A 76 4.86 -8.63 4.36
CA TYR A 76 4.40 -7.25 4.14
C TYR A 76 3.31 -7.14 3.07
N GLY A 77 2.42 -6.17 3.28
CA GLY A 77 1.35 -5.85 2.34
C GLY A 77 1.84 -4.94 1.21
N ILE A 78 1.30 -5.16 0.01
CA ILE A 78 1.56 -4.37 -1.20
C ILE A 78 0.20 -3.90 -1.73
N LEU A 79 0.06 -2.60 -1.98
CA LEU A 79 -1.12 -2.05 -2.61
C LEU A 79 -1.21 -2.52 -4.07
N ALA A 80 -2.35 -3.07 -4.47
CA ALA A 80 -2.65 -3.41 -5.86
C ALA A 80 -3.90 -2.67 -6.31
N LEU A 81 -3.81 -1.97 -7.45
CA LEU A 81 -4.87 -1.16 -8.05
C LEU A 81 -5.44 -1.80 -9.32
N GLY A 82 -4.89 -2.93 -9.76
CA GLY A 82 -5.37 -3.71 -10.89
C GLY A 82 -4.87 -3.23 -12.26
N ASP A 83 -4.01 -2.21 -12.28
CA ASP A 83 -3.25 -1.80 -13.48
C ASP A 83 -1.83 -2.38 -13.41
N ALA A 84 -1.47 -3.21 -14.39
CA ALA A 84 -0.23 -3.97 -14.35
C ALA A 84 1.04 -3.10 -14.26
N LYS A 85 1.03 -1.89 -14.84
CA LYS A 85 2.19 -0.99 -14.78
C LYS A 85 2.29 -0.32 -13.42
N THR A 86 1.16 0.14 -12.90
CA THR A 86 1.05 0.76 -11.58
C THR A 86 1.40 -0.25 -10.49
N ASP A 87 0.83 -1.45 -10.55
CA ASP A 87 1.05 -2.53 -9.58
C ASP A 87 2.53 -2.96 -9.54
N ALA A 88 3.19 -3.04 -10.68
CA ALA A 88 4.63 -3.32 -10.73
C ALA A 88 5.48 -2.22 -10.08
N ALA A 89 5.06 -0.94 -10.19
CA ALA A 89 5.75 0.17 -9.51
C ALA A 89 5.50 0.15 -8.00
N LEU A 90 4.28 -0.20 -7.57
CA LEU A 90 3.92 -0.34 -6.16
C LEU A 90 4.66 -1.51 -5.50
N GLU A 91 4.81 -2.63 -6.22
CA GLU A 91 5.60 -3.78 -5.79
C GLU A 91 7.07 -3.40 -5.61
N ALA A 92 7.68 -2.75 -6.62
CA ALA A 92 9.07 -2.32 -6.54
C ALA A 92 9.32 -1.34 -5.39
N TYR A 93 8.38 -0.42 -5.14
CA TYR A 93 8.48 0.53 -4.03
C TYR A 93 8.34 -0.15 -2.67
N ALA A 94 7.42 -1.12 -2.53
CA ALA A 94 7.32 -1.91 -1.29
C ALA A 94 8.59 -2.72 -1.01
N ASP A 95 9.22 -3.28 -2.04
CA ASP A 95 10.50 -3.98 -1.93
C ASP A 95 11.65 -3.03 -1.56
N GLU A 96 11.66 -1.82 -2.12
CA GLU A 96 12.62 -0.77 -1.76
C GLU A 96 12.48 -0.36 -0.29
N MET A 97 11.24 -0.18 0.19
CA MET A 97 10.98 0.11 1.59
C MET A 97 11.42 -1.05 2.47
N PHE A 98 11.11 -2.30 2.13
CA PHE A 98 11.62 -3.46 2.87
C PHE A 98 13.16 -3.49 2.95
N ALA A 99 13.84 -3.25 1.83
CA ALA A 99 15.29 -3.25 1.75
C ALA A 99 15.96 -2.07 2.49
N SER A 100 15.24 -0.98 2.75
CA SER A 100 15.75 0.15 3.54
C SER A 100 15.83 -0.17 5.04
N TYR A 101 14.96 -1.07 5.52
CA TYR A 101 14.90 -1.50 6.92
C TYR A 101 15.75 -2.73 7.21
N VAL A 102 15.78 -3.71 6.30
CA VAL A 102 16.37 -5.03 6.55
C VAL A 102 17.52 -5.31 5.58
N PRO A 103 18.73 -5.63 6.08
CA PRO A 103 19.82 -6.09 5.24
C PRO A 103 19.43 -7.34 4.46
N ASN A 104 20.05 -7.55 3.30
CA ASN A 104 19.76 -8.73 2.50
C ASN A 104 20.01 -10.03 3.30
N ALA A 105 19.18 -11.06 3.04
CA ALA A 105 19.21 -12.30 3.82
C ALA A 105 20.56 -13.04 3.75
N SER A 106 21.28 -12.96 2.63
CA SER A 106 22.62 -13.56 2.50
C SER A 106 23.64 -12.91 3.43
N SER A 107 23.65 -11.58 3.53
CA SER A 107 24.55 -10.84 4.41
C SER A 107 24.23 -11.14 5.87
N LEU A 108 22.94 -11.19 6.24
CA LEU A 108 22.53 -11.62 7.59
C LEU A 108 23.04 -13.02 7.90
N ALA A 109 22.87 -13.97 6.98
CA ALA A 109 23.32 -15.35 7.18
C ALA A 109 24.85 -15.47 7.30
N ASP A 110 25.61 -14.75 6.46
CA ASP A 110 27.08 -14.74 6.47
C ASP A 110 27.64 -14.13 7.76
N GLU A 111 26.94 -13.14 8.31
CA GLU A 111 27.27 -12.48 9.59
C GLU A 111 26.68 -13.20 10.81
N GLY A 112 26.03 -14.36 10.64
CA GLY A 112 25.43 -15.12 11.74
C GLY A 112 24.23 -14.43 12.41
N GLY A 113 23.64 -13.44 11.77
CA GLY A 113 22.48 -12.70 12.23
C GLY A 113 21.15 -13.22 11.69
N SER A 114 20.07 -12.58 12.13
CA SER A 114 18.72 -12.82 11.64
C SER A 114 17.88 -11.54 11.65
N ALA A 115 16.79 -11.53 10.88
CA ALA A 115 15.84 -10.43 10.89
C ALA A 115 14.39 -10.90 10.80
N THR A 116 13.50 -10.13 11.42
CA THR A 116 12.05 -10.21 11.22
C THR A 116 11.53 -8.89 10.71
N TYR A 117 10.58 -8.92 9.78
CA TYR A 117 9.94 -7.71 9.25
C TYR A 117 8.46 -7.94 9.05
N ALA A 118 7.65 -7.04 9.58
CA ALA A 118 6.23 -7.01 9.32
C ALA A 118 5.80 -5.60 8.95
N ALA A 119 5.01 -5.47 7.88
CA ALA A 119 4.36 -4.21 7.52
C ALA A 119 2.97 -4.47 6.96
N GLN A 120 1.96 -3.76 7.46
CA GLN A 120 0.57 -3.93 7.06
C GLN A 120 -0.08 -2.60 6.75
N LEU A 121 -1.10 -2.61 5.90
CA LEU A 121 -1.91 -1.43 5.62
C LEU A 121 -2.51 -0.91 6.94
N ALA A 122 -2.24 0.36 7.25
CA ALA A 122 -2.81 1.04 8.41
C ALA A 122 -4.02 1.88 8.00
N GLU A 123 -3.82 2.80 7.06
CA GLU A 123 -4.87 3.68 6.56
C GLU A 123 -4.83 3.74 5.03
N ILE A 124 -6.00 3.96 4.43
CA ILE A 124 -6.14 4.23 3.01
C ILE A 124 -7.25 5.25 2.77
N TYR A 125 -6.96 6.19 1.89
CA TYR A 125 -7.87 7.19 1.38
C TYR A 125 -7.87 7.14 -0.14
N THR A 126 -9.06 7.16 -0.72
CA THR A 126 -9.24 7.24 -2.17
C THR A 126 -10.25 8.33 -2.50
N ASP A 127 -9.93 9.17 -3.48
CA ASP A 127 -10.86 10.10 -4.12
C ASP A 127 -10.72 10.03 -5.64
N GLU A 128 -11.30 10.96 -6.39
CA GLU A 128 -11.23 10.93 -7.86
C GLU A 128 -9.82 11.17 -8.42
N LYS A 129 -8.91 11.76 -7.64
CA LYS A 129 -7.59 12.21 -8.07
C LYS A 129 -6.45 11.39 -7.47
N LEU A 130 -6.62 10.89 -6.25
CA LEU A 130 -5.54 10.35 -5.43
C LEU A 130 -5.96 9.03 -4.77
N VAL A 131 -5.01 8.10 -4.73
CA VAL A 131 -4.98 7.02 -3.74
C VAL A 131 -3.82 7.30 -2.79
N SER A 132 -4.09 7.42 -1.49
CA SER A 132 -3.08 7.63 -0.46
C SER A 132 -3.21 6.54 0.59
N ALA A 133 -2.11 5.83 0.88
CA ALA A 133 -2.10 4.74 1.84
C ALA A 133 -0.87 4.83 2.75
N SER A 134 -1.00 4.37 3.98
CA SER A 134 0.11 4.20 4.91
C SER A 134 0.25 2.74 5.32
N PHE A 135 1.49 2.32 5.48
CA PHE A 135 1.84 0.99 5.95
C PHE A 135 2.68 1.13 7.21
N VAL A 136 2.35 0.32 8.22
CA VAL A 136 3.02 0.35 9.51
C VAL A 136 3.41 -1.05 9.94
N GLY A 137 4.43 -1.14 10.77
CA GLY A 137 4.77 -2.37 11.44
C GLY A 137 6.08 -2.28 12.19
N ILE A 138 6.81 -3.39 12.26
CA ILE A 138 7.98 -3.54 13.11
C ILE A 138 9.04 -4.34 12.37
N TYR A 139 10.29 -3.93 12.56
CA TYR A 139 11.44 -4.76 12.22
C TYR A 139 12.29 -5.05 13.46
N THR A 140 12.95 -6.20 13.43
CA THR A 140 13.96 -6.60 14.41
C THR A 140 15.13 -7.21 13.65
N ILE A 141 16.34 -6.79 13.98
CA ILE A 141 17.60 -7.37 13.48
C ILE A 141 18.38 -7.85 14.70
N THR A 142 18.74 -9.13 14.69
CA THR A 142 19.57 -9.76 15.73
C THR A 142 20.93 -10.08 15.13
N ASN A 143 21.99 -9.51 15.69
CA ASN A 143 23.36 -9.78 15.26
C ASN A 143 23.89 -11.11 15.83
N GLU A 144 25.06 -11.58 15.37
CA GLU A 144 25.71 -12.81 15.84
C GLU A 144 25.86 -12.89 17.37
N ASP A 145 26.15 -11.75 18.01
CA ASP A 145 26.34 -11.61 19.45
C ASP A 145 25.02 -11.59 20.25
N GLY A 146 23.89 -11.72 19.56
CA GLY A 146 22.54 -11.66 20.12
C GLY A 146 22.05 -10.24 20.41
N ARG A 147 22.79 -9.19 20.01
CA ARG A 147 22.34 -7.81 20.17
C ARG A 147 21.22 -7.51 19.17
N GLU A 148 20.13 -6.97 19.68
CA GLU A 148 18.97 -6.60 18.87
C GLU A 148 18.93 -5.11 18.54
N THR A 149 18.60 -4.81 17.28
CA THR A 149 18.12 -3.50 16.84
C THR A 149 16.66 -3.67 16.43
N ARG A 150 15.79 -2.78 16.89
CA ARG A 150 14.36 -2.83 16.56
C ARG A 150 13.85 -1.43 16.25
N GLY A 151 12.85 -1.34 15.39
CA GLY A 151 12.23 -0.07 15.04
C GLY A 151 10.85 -0.23 14.44
N GLU A 152 10.15 0.90 14.35
CA GLU A 152 8.88 0.98 13.67
C GLU A 152 9.09 1.11 12.16
N VAL A 153 8.38 0.29 11.40
CA VAL A 153 8.24 0.49 9.96
C VAL A 153 7.12 1.49 9.76
N TYR A 154 7.38 2.53 8.98
CA TYR A 154 6.35 3.46 8.51
C TYR A 154 6.74 3.95 7.12
N TYR A 155 5.85 3.75 6.15
CA TYR A 155 5.99 4.35 4.83
C TYR A 155 4.62 4.65 4.25
N THR A 156 4.60 5.55 3.27
CA THR A 156 3.36 5.95 2.59
C THR A 156 3.47 5.76 1.09
N VAL A 157 2.31 5.56 0.48
CA VAL A 157 2.12 5.36 -0.96
C VAL A 157 1.10 6.39 -1.43
N ASN A 158 1.45 7.18 -2.45
CA ASN A 158 0.54 8.16 -3.05
C ASN A 158 0.51 7.96 -4.56
N VAL A 159 -0.66 7.68 -5.13
CA VAL A 159 -0.82 7.40 -6.56
C VAL A 159 -1.78 8.41 -7.17
N ASP A 160 -1.34 9.09 -8.22
CA ASP A 160 -2.20 9.91 -9.05
C ASP A 160 -3.10 9.02 -9.91
N ARG A 161 -4.41 9.11 -9.71
CA ARG A 161 -5.39 8.24 -10.38
C ARG A 161 -5.52 8.51 -11.86
N ALA A 162 -5.25 9.74 -12.31
CA ALA A 162 -5.35 10.08 -13.72
C ALA A 162 -4.25 9.40 -14.54
N SER A 163 -3.05 9.30 -13.98
CA SER A 163 -1.87 8.74 -14.66
C SER A 163 -1.47 7.34 -14.22
N GLY A 164 -2.01 6.84 -13.09
CA GLY A 164 -1.56 5.59 -12.47
C GLY A 164 -0.13 5.66 -11.95
N ARG A 165 0.38 6.87 -11.67
CA ARG A 165 1.79 7.07 -11.32
C ARG A 165 1.95 7.23 -9.81
N LEU A 166 2.92 6.50 -9.25
CA LEU A 166 3.42 6.75 -7.89
C LEU A 166 4.03 8.15 -7.82
N LEU A 167 3.59 8.94 -6.84
CA LEU A 167 3.99 10.31 -6.61
C LEU A 167 5.20 10.35 -5.68
N SER A 168 6.22 11.09 -6.09
CA SER A 168 7.34 11.49 -5.25
C SER A 168 6.94 12.66 -4.34
N GLY A 169 7.78 13.00 -3.37
CA GLY A 169 7.56 14.17 -2.53
C GLY A 169 7.52 15.47 -3.33
N GLY A 170 8.34 15.61 -4.37
CA GLY A 170 8.35 16.78 -5.25
C GLY A 170 7.12 16.90 -6.16
N ASP A 171 6.37 15.83 -6.38
CA ASP A 171 5.08 15.89 -7.06
C ASP A 171 3.96 16.42 -6.15
N ILE A 172 4.11 16.24 -4.84
CA ILE A 172 3.11 16.57 -3.83
C ILE A 172 3.34 17.98 -3.26
N VAL A 173 4.59 18.32 -2.96
CA VAL A 173 5.00 19.55 -2.30
C VAL A 173 5.79 20.43 -3.28
N THR A 174 5.16 21.53 -3.68
CA THR A 174 5.72 22.50 -4.63
C THR A 174 6.61 23.56 -3.98
N ASP A 175 6.46 23.78 -2.67
CA ASP A 175 7.28 24.70 -1.88
C ASP A 175 7.67 24.05 -0.55
N PHE A 176 8.88 23.48 -0.50
CA PHE A 176 9.36 22.80 0.71
C PHE A 176 9.73 23.77 1.83
N ASP A 177 10.18 24.99 1.51
CA ASP A 177 10.52 26.00 2.52
C ASP A 177 9.26 26.46 3.26
N ALA A 178 8.15 26.64 2.53
CA ALA A 178 6.85 26.92 3.13
C ALA A 178 6.34 25.75 3.99
N LEU A 179 6.50 24.50 3.54
CA LEU A 179 6.19 23.33 4.35
C LEU A 179 7.02 23.30 5.66
N ALA A 180 8.33 23.49 5.56
CA ALA A 180 9.24 23.48 6.70
C ALA A 180 8.90 24.61 7.70
N ALA A 181 8.57 25.80 7.19
CA ALA A 181 8.13 26.93 8.01
C ALA A 181 6.81 26.62 8.73
N ALA A 182 5.86 25.96 8.07
CA ALA A 182 4.59 25.58 8.69
C ALA A 182 4.76 24.49 9.77
N LEU A 183 5.61 23.49 9.53
CA LEU A 183 5.93 22.43 10.50
C LEU A 183 6.64 22.98 11.75
N THR A 184 7.65 23.83 11.56
CA THR A 184 8.42 24.42 12.67
C THR A 184 7.70 25.58 13.36
N GLY A 185 6.79 26.26 12.65
CA GLY A 185 5.92 27.30 13.17
C GLY A 185 4.74 26.79 14.01
N GLY A 186 4.49 25.47 13.99
CA GLY A 186 3.45 24.83 14.81
C GLY A 186 2.03 24.90 14.22
N SER A 187 1.91 25.12 12.91
CA SER A 187 0.62 25.05 12.21
C SER A 187 0.05 23.62 12.18
N PHE A 188 0.94 22.63 12.26
CA PHE A 188 0.58 21.22 12.33
C PHE A 188 0.26 20.78 13.77
N LYS A 189 -0.63 19.80 13.91
CA LYS A 189 -0.86 19.05 15.16
C LYS A 189 0.08 17.84 15.20
N PRO A 190 0.64 17.45 16.37
CA PRO A 190 0.34 17.95 17.71
C PRO A 190 1.03 19.26 18.07
N GLY A 191 1.90 19.80 17.23
CA GLY A 191 2.55 21.09 17.43
C GLY A 191 3.79 21.26 16.56
N ALA A 192 4.66 22.18 16.97
CA ALA A 192 5.89 22.49 16.24
C ALA A 192 6.91 21.35 16.27
N LEU A 193 7.45 21.02 15.11
CA LEU A 193 8.61 20.15 14.93
C LEU A 193 9.91 20.95 15.14
N ARG A 194 11.00 20.32 15.60
CA ARG A 194 12.29 21.02 15.69
C ARG A 194 12.90 21.10 14.29
N ALA A 195 13.55 22.21 13.98
CA ALA A 195 14.20 22.39 12.67
C ALA A 195 15.26 21.31 12.39
N ASP A 196 15.96 20.84 13.43
CA ASP A 196 16.98 19.79 13.31
C ASP A 196 16.38 18.44 12.84
N ASP A 197 15.11 18.17 13.16
CA ASP A 197 14.43 16.94 12.75
C ASP A 197 14.11 16.94 11.24
N LEU A 198 14.11 18.12 10.61
CA LEU A 198 13.97 18.29 9.15
C LEU A 198 15.31 18.28 8.42
N ALA A 199 16.44 18.28 9.13
CA ALA A 199 17.76 18.43 8.53
C ALA A 199 18.17 17.24 7.65
N GLN A 200 17.43 16.12 7.64
CA GLN A 200 17.65 15.00 6.74
C GLN A 200 16.96 15.18 5.37
N TYR A 201 15.92 16.01 5.29
CA TYR A 201 15.13 16.17 4.07
C TYR A 201 15.71 17.28 3.19
N ARG A 202 15.91 16.95 1.92
CA ARG A 202 16.64 17.75 0.92
C ARG A 202 15.95 17.59 -0.44
N PRO A 203 15.01 18.49 -0.79
CA PRO A 203 14.31 18.48 -2.07
C PRO A 203 15.24 18.40 -3.28
N GLU A 204 16.43 18.99 -3.21
CA GLU A 204 17.44 18.96 -4.27
C GLU A 204 18.00 17.55 -4.55
N TYR A 205 17.79 16.60 -3.63
CA TYR A 205 18.15 15.19 -3.75
C TYR A 205 16.93 14.27 -3.73
N ASP A 206 15.72 14.82 -3.91
CA ASP A 206 14.44 14.10 -3.82
C ASP A 206 14.23 13.40 -2.46
N MET A 207 14.81 13.97 -1.39
CA MET A 207 14.66 13.45 -0.03
C MET A 207 13.54 14.20 0.68
N TYR A 208 12.38 13.58 0.79
CA TYR A 208 11.20 14.15 1.44
C TYR A 208 10.74 13.33 2.64
N PRO A 209 9.99 13.93 3.58
CA PRO A 209 9.19 13.18 4.55
C PRO A 209 8.19 12.26 3.86
N TYR A 210 7.64 11.34 4.65
CA TYR A 210 6.49 10.57 4.19
C TYR A 210 5.25 11.44 4.20
N PHE A 211 4.45 11.36 3.14
CA PHE A 211 3.21 12.14 3.02
C PHE A 211 2.01 11.22 2.91
N ARG A 212 0.90 11.57 3.55
CA ARG A 212 -0.39 10.92 3.27
C ARG A 212 -1.53 11.92 3.37
N PHE A 213 -2.67 11.52 2.85
CA PHE A 213 -3.88 12.32 2.81
C PHE A 213 -5.05 11.56 3.41
N ASP A 214 -5.95 12.30 4.02
CA ASP A 214 -7.35 11.89 4.10
C ASP A 214 -8.24 12.95 3.43
N LYS A 215 -9.54 12.85 3.66
CA LYS A 215 -10.51 13.79 3.09
C LYS A 215 -10.28 15.25 3.51
N GLU A 216 -9.81 15.47 4.74
CA GLU A 216 -9.75 16.78 5.38
C GLU A 216 -8.31 17.26 5.61
N ASN A 217 -7.36 16.34 5.76
CA ASN A 217 -6.03 16.62 6.26
C ASN A 217 -4.93 16.12 5.32
N PHE A 218 -3.83 16.86 5.36
CA PHE A 218 -2.52 16.47 4.86
C PHE A 218 -1.65 16.10 6.05
N TYR A 219 -0.95 14.98 5.94
CA TYR A 219 -0.12 14.41 6.99
C TYR A 219 1.33 14.31 6.54
N VAL A 220 2.23 14.62 7.47
CA VAL A 220 3.68 14.52 7.30
C VAL A 220 4.21 13.56 8.35
N GLY A 221 4.67 12.39 7.91
CA GLY A 221 5.37 11.40 8.72
C GLY A 221 6.85 11.73 8.80
N ILE A 222 7.34 11.99 10.01
CA ILE A 222 8.74 12.25 10.33
C ILE A 222 9.33 11.01 11.00
N ASN A 223 10.45 10.57 10.46
CA ASN A 223 11.23 9.49 11.02
C ASN A 223 12.32 10.07 11.94
N PHE A 224 12.37 9.58 13.18
CA PHE A 224 13.38 9.96 14.16
C PHE A 224 14.40 8.82 14.29
N PRO A 225 15.57 8.94 13.64
CA PRO A 225 16.59 7.90 13.70
C PRO A 225 17.19 7.82 15.11
N GLY A 226 17.47 6.61 15.58
CA GLY A 226 18.03 6.34 16.90
C GLY A 226 18.34 4.86 17.10
N VAL A 227 18.61 4.45 18.35
CA VAL A 227 18.73 3.01 18.70
C VAL A 227 17.40 2.27 18.52
N THR A 228 16.29 3.00 18.65
CA THR A 228 14.96 2.56 18.22
C THR A 228 14.41 3.65 17.34
N GLU A 229 14.12 3.27 16.10
CA GLU A 229 13.49 4.16 15.13
C GLU A 229 12.01 4.35 15.50
N THR A 230 11.58 5.60 15.59
CA THR A 230 10.20 5.96 15.89
C THR A 230 9.66 6.90 14.84
N ASN A 231 8.38 6.76 14.51
CA ASN A 231 7.72 7.63 13.55
C ASN A 231 6.69 8.51 14.26
N ALA A 232 6.67 9.81 13.94
CA ALA A 232 5.58 10.69 14.38
C ALA A 232 4.95 11.35 13.18
N GLU A 233 3.63 11.52 13.25
CA GLU A 233 2.85 12.09 12.18
C GLU A 233 2.29 13.44 12.60
N TYR A 234 2.42 14.41 11.70
CA TYR A 234 1.98 15.77 11.87
C TYR A 234 0.84 16.06 10.91
N ALA A 235 -0.29 16.57 11.40
CA ALA A 235 -1.49 16.81 10.60
C ALA A 235 -1.81 18.30 10.47
N ILE A 236 -2.21 18.71 9.27
CA ILE A 236 -2.75 20.04 8.96
C ILE A 236 -3.98 19.86 8.05
N SER A 237 -4.92 20.81 8.07
CA SER A 237 -6.02 20.75 7.09
C SER A 237 -5.48 20.94 5.67
N ARG A 238 -6.08 20.30 4.67
CA ARG A 238 -5.69 20.47 3.27
C ARG A 238 -5.82 21.92 2.80
N ALA A 239 -6.83 22.63 3.31
CA ALA A 239 -7.04 24.04 3.03
C ALA A 239 -5.88 24.92 3.53
N ASP A 240 -5.38 24.66 4.74
CA ASP A 240 -4.25 25.40 5.32
C ASP A 240 -2.89 24.98 4.72
N ALA A 241 -2.84 23.81 4.06
CA ALA A 241 -1.67 23.31 3.35
C ALA A 241 -1.57 23.81 1.90
N ALA A 242 -2.57 24.55 1.41
CA ALA A 242 -2.69 24.93 0.00
C ALA A 242 -1.48 25.70 -0.55
N ASP A 243 -0.78 26.46 0.31
CA ASP A 243 0.36 27.29 -0.07
C ASP A 243 1.59 26.47 -0.51
N PHE A 244 1.73 25.23 -0.04
CA PHE A 244 2.86 24.36 -0.41
C PHE A 244 2.45 23.09 -1.18
N LEU A 245 1.16 22.72 -1.19
CA LEU A 245 0.67 21.59 -1.97
C LEU A 245 0.48 21.91 -3.46
N ALA A 246 0.78 20.93 -4.30
CA ALA A 246 0.43 20.95 -5.71
C ALA A 246 -1.08 21.11 -5.89
N GLU A 247 -1.50 21.93 -6.86
CA GLU A 247 -2.90 22.32 -7.06
C GLU A 247 -3.86 21.13 -7.19
N ALA A 248 -3.40 20.02 -7.77
CA ALA A 248 -4.19 18.81 -7.90
C ALA A 248 -4.64 18.22 -6.55
N TYR A 249 -3.84 18.39 -5.49
CA TYR A 249 -3.98 17.70 -4.20
C TYR A 249 -4.32 18.62 -3.02
N ARG A 250 -4.64 19.89 -3.30
CA ARG A 250 -5.22 20.84 -2.34
C ARG A 250 -6.61 20.40 -1.90
#